data_AF-A0A7S4IJR8-F1
#
_entry.id   AF-A0A7S4IJR8-F1
#
_cell.length_a   1.000
_cell.length_b   1.000
_cell.length_c   1.000
_cell.angle_alpha   90.00
_cell.angle_beta   90.00
_cell.angle_gamma   90.00
#
_symmetry.space_group_name_H-M   'P 1'
#
loop_
_entity.id
_entity.type
_entity.pdbx_description
1 polymer ?
#
loop_
_entity_poly.entity_id
_entity_poly.type
_entity_poly.pdbx_seq_one_letter_code
_entity_poly.pdbx_strand_id
1 'polypeptide(L)'
;GGLGSLLCDEQKEVITRLWESIQAPDRGGLPSRINEEWFSATFCNGKVLEKDRSAWEHVDDVMLYNPLVLLAAIPAVEERYFASTRVKVRSATHKIIGMHAQEGGCVRDGQLEPLHELMYCALFSGATANASEFNVSSGEAKIALSCGDSPASNTWSFSPATRFDLLHELLT
;
A
#
# COMPACT_ATOMS: atom_id res chain seq x y z
N GLY A 1 2.33 2.85 -19.13
CA GLY A 1 2.88 1.57 -19.61
C GLY A 1 2.10 0.42 -19.02
N GLY A 2 2.25 -0.81 -19.54
CA GLY A 2 1.41 -1.96 -19.18
C GLY A 2 1.34 -2.27 -17.67
N LEU A 3 2.47 -2.22 -16.95
CA LEU A 3 2.50 -2.40 -15.50
C LEU A 3 1.68 -1.35 -14.74
N GLY A 4 1.77 -0.08 -15.15
CA GLY A 4 1.01 1.00 -14.51
C GLY A 4 -0.50 0.85 -14.73
N SER A 5 -0.93 0.41 -15.91
CA SER A 5 -2.33 0.07 -16.19
C SER A 5 -2.80 -1.07 -15.30
N LEU A 6 -2.02 -2.15 -15.21
CA LEU A 6 -2.32 -3.28 -14.33
C LEU A 6 -2.47 -2.85 -12.86
N LEU A 7 -1.52 -2.07 -12.33
CA LEU A 7 -1.61 -1.57 -10.94
C LEU A 7 -2.84 -0.71 -10.70
N CYS A 8 -3.21 0.13 -11.67
CA CYS A 8 -4.40 0.97 -11.60
C CYS A 8 -5.69 0.12 -11.58
N ASP A 9 -5.78 -0.87 -12.47
CA ASP A 9 -6.94 -1.74 -12.59
C ASP A 9 -7.11 -2.62 -11.36
N GLU A 10 -6.02 -3.13 -10.80
CA GLU A 10 -6.03 -3.90 -9.55
C GLU A 10 -6.49 -3.06 -8.35
N GLN A 11 -5.96 -1.84 -8.22
CA GLN A 11 -6.39 -0.94 -7.14
C GLN A 11 -7.88 -0.59 -7.25
N LYS A 12 -8.36 -0.32 -8.48
CA LYS A 12 -9.78 -0.08 -8.78
C LYS A 12 -10.64 -1.25 -8.35
N GLU A 13 -10.26 -2.46 -8.74
CA GLU A 13 -10.99 -3.67 -8.45
C GLU A 13 -11.09 -3.92 -6.95
N VAL A 14 -9.97 -3.80 -6.23
CA VAL A 14 -9.93 -4.00 -4.77
C VAL A 14 -10.83 -3.00 -4.04
N ILE A 15 -10.75 -1.71 -4.36
CA ILE A 15 -11.58 -0.68 -3.72
C ILE A 15 -13.07 -0.90 -4.04
N THR A 16 -13.38 -1.26 -5.28
CA THR A 16 -14.77 -1.55 -5.70
C THR A 16 -15.34 -2.74 -4.93
N ARG A 17 -14.59 -3.84 -4.84
CA ARG A 17 -15.01 -5.03 -4.07
C ARG A 17 -15.17 -4.75 -2.58
N LEU A 18 -14.31 -3.89 -2.00
CA LEU A 18 -14.46 -3.46 -0.61
C LEU A 18 -15.77 -2.71 -0.42
N TRP A 19 -16.10 -1.76 -1.31
CA TRP A 19 -17.37 -1.03 -1.26
C TRP A 19 -18.58 -1.97 -1.39
N GLU A 20 -18.56 -2.89 -2.35
CA GLU A 20 -19.61 -3.90 -2.51
C GLU A 20 -19.79 -4.75 -1.24
N SER A 21 -18.69 -5.14 -0.60
CA SER A 21 -18.71 -5.91 0.65
C SER A 21 -19.27 -5.11 1.83
N ILE A 22 -19.09 -3.78 1.85
CA ILE A 22 -19.71 -2.89 2.86
C ILE A 22 -21.23 -2.83 2.67
N GLN A 23 -21.70 -2.80 1.42
CA GLN A 23 -23.11 -2.74 1.05
C GLN A 23 -23.85 -4.09 1.20
N ALA A 24 -23.11 -5.20 1.13
CA ALA A 24 -23.69 -6.53 1.18
C ALA A 24 -24.32 -6.84 2.55
N PRO A 25 -25.46 -7.57 2.60
CA PRO A 25 -26.02 -8.05 3.87
C PRO A 25 -25.05 -8.98 4.61
N ASP A 26 -24.34 -9.83 3.86
CA ASP A 26 -23.22 -10.62 4.33
C ASP A 26 -21.93 -9.93 3.94
N ARG A 27 -21.34 -9.21 4.90
CA ARG A 27 -20.17 -8.36 4.69
C ARG A 27 -18.85 -9.15 4.64
N GLY A 28 -18.89 -10.47 4.45
CA GLY A 28 -17.70 -11.30 4.28
C GLY A 28 -16.74 -11.27 5.48
N GLY A 29 -17.28 -11.10 6.70
CA GLY A 29 -16.49 -10.99 7.93
C GLY A 29 -15.90 -9.60 8.20
N LEU A 30 -16.23 -8.57 7.41
CA LEU A 30 -15.78 -7.22 7.69
C LEU A 30 -16.25 -6.74 9.07
N PRO A 31 -15.36 -6.15 9.90
CA PRO A 31 -15.72 -5.54 11.17
C PRO A 31 -16.81 -4.48 11.02
N SER A 32 -17.66 -4.34 12.03
CA SER A 32 -18.76 -3.35 12.05
C SER A 32 -18.28 -1.92 11.83
N ARG A 33 -17.07 -1.58 12.29
CA ARG A 33 -16.41 -0.27 12.10
C ARG A 33 -16.11 0.10 10.64
N ILE A 34 -16.03 -0.87 9.74
CA ILE A 34 -15.72 -0.65 8.32
C ILE A 34 -17.03 -0.43 7.54
N ASN A 35 -17.70 0.68 7.78
CA ASN A 35 -19.00 1.02 7.17
C ASN A 35 -18.86 2.09 6.08
N GLU A 36 -20.00 2.57 5.56
CA GLU A 36 -20.05 3.60 4.53
C GLU A 36 -19.38 4.90 4.98
N GLU A 37 -19.62 5.31 6.23
CA GLU A 37 -19.06 6.52 6.81
C GLU A 37 -17.53 6.41 6.90
N TRP A 38 -17.01 5.25 7.32
CA TRP A 38 -15.58 4.98 7.33
C TRP A 38 -15.00 5.01 5.92
N PHE A 39 -15.65 4.38 4.93
CA PHE A 39 -15.17 4.35 3.56
C PHE A 39 -15.10 5.77 2.97
N SER A 40 -16.17 6.54 3.14
CA SER A 40 -16.25 7.94 2.73
C SER A 40 -15.14 8.78 3.36
N ALA A 41 -14.94 8.68 4.68
CA ALA A 41 -13.88 9.40 5.38
C ALA A 41 -12.47 8.97 4.94
N THR A 42 -12.28 7.70 4.57
CA THR A 42 -10.96 7.13 4.27
C THR A 42 -10.52 7.36 2.82
N PHE A 43 -11.43 7.21 1.86
CA PHE A 43 -11.09 7.22 0.43
C PHE A 43 -11.66 8.43 -0.33
N CYS A 44 -12.70 9.08 0.21
CA CYS A 44 -13.48 10.09 -0.50
C CYS A 44 -13.47 11.45 0.20
N ASN A 45 -12.49 11.72 1.08
CA ASN A 45 -12.41 12.95 1.87
C ASN A 45 -13.72 13.32 2.61
N GLY A 46 -14.48 12.32 3.04
CA GLY A 46 -15.76 12.51 3.75
C GLY A 46 -16.93 12.94 2.84
N LYS A 47 -16.79 12.87 1.52
CA LYS A 47 -17.89 13.15 0.57
C LYS A 47 -18.95 12.06 0.64
N VAL A 48 -20.21 12.47 0.53
CA VAL A 48 -21.34 11.53 0.39
C VAL A 48 -21.27 10.88 -0.98
N LEU A 49 -21.33 9.55 -1.04
CA LEU A 49 -21.28 8.80 -2.29
C LEU A 49 -22.66 8.79 -2.96
N GLU A 50 -22.72 9.17 -4.23
CA GLU A 50 -23.92 9.01 -5.06
C GLU A 50 -24.12 7.52 -5.39
N LYS A 51 -25.34 7.00 -5.16
CA LYS A 51 -25.66 5.57 -5.35
C LYS A 51 -25.58 5.10 -6.80
N ASP A 52 -25.58 6.04 -7.75
CA ASP A 52 -25.75 5.77 -9.17
C ASP A 52 -24.40 5.66 -9.90
N ARG A 53 -23.30 6.03 -9.22
CA ARG A 53 -21.94 6.05 -9.77
C ARG A 53 -21.09 4.95 -9.15
N SER A 54 -20.02 4.59 -9.87
CA SER A 54 -18.98 3.73 -9.32
C SER A 54 -18.34 4.37 -8.10
N ALA A 55 -18.10 3.58 -7.04
CA ALA A 55 -17.38 4.05 -5.85
C ALA A 55 -16.02 4.63 -6.21
N TRP A 56 -15.35 4.07 -7.23
CA TRP A 56 -14.06 4.55 -7.71
C TRP A 56 -14.10 6.01 -8.20
N GLU A 57 -15.22 6.47 -8.77
CA GLU A 57 -15.34 7.86 -9.24
C GLU A 57 -15.31 8.89 -8.11
N HIS A 58 -15.52 8.45 -6.87
CA HIS A 58 -15.48 9.29 -5.68
C HIS A 58 -14.16 9.18 -4.90
N VAL A 59 -13.25 8.28 -5.31
CA VAL A 59 -11.98 8.08 -4.62
C VAL A 59 -11.05 9.25 -4.95
N ASP A 60 -10.68 10.00 -3.91
CA ASP A 60 -9.67 11.06 -3.99
C ASP A 60 -8.30 10.56 -3.52
N ASP A 61 -8.30 9.64 -2.54
CA ASP A 61 -7.08 9.23 -1.83
C ASP A 61 -6.86 7.72 -1.89
N VAL A 62 -5.61 7.33 -2.07
CA VAL A 62 -5.17 5.93 -2.00
C VAL A 62 -4.03 5.78 -0.99
N MET A 63 -4.15 4.76 -0.13
CA MET A 63 -3.19 4.55 0.95
C MET A 63 -2.03 3.66 0.48
N LEU A 64 -0.82 4.23 0.45
CA LEU A 64 0.40 3.57 -0.02
C LEU A 64 1.30 3.16 1.15
N TYR A 65 0.80 2.28 2.02
CA TYR A 65 1.50 1.89 3.25
C TYR A 65 2.85 1.21 3.00
N ASN A 66 2.93 0.23 2.10
CA ASN A 66 4.16 -0.51 1.87
C ASN A 66 5.31 0.38 1.37
N PRO A 67 5.12 1.23 0.34
CA PRO A 67 6.14 2.21 -0.04
C PRO A 67 6.55 3.12 1.12
N LEU A 68 5.59 3.58 1.93
CA LEU A 68 5.85 4.43 3.08
C LEU A 68 6.72 3.74 4.14
N VAL A 69 6.43 2.47 4.44
CA VAL A 69 7.22 1.65 5.38
C VAL A 69 8.64 1.43 4.86
N LEU A 70 8.81 1.15 3.56
CA LEU A 70 10.13 1.00 2.95
C LEU A 70 10.94 2.30 3.03
N LEU A 71 10.31 3.45 2.78
CA LEU A 71 10.95 4.75 2.94
C LEU A 71 11.31 5.03 4.40
N ALA A 72 10.42 4.71 5.33
CA ALA A 72 10.65 4.86 6.77
C ALA A 72 11.77 3.95 7.31
N ALA A 73 12.08 2.84 6.63
CA ALA A 73 13.19 1.98 6.98
C ALA A 73 14.56 2.57 6.64
N ILE A 74 14.63 3.59 5.77
CA ILE A 74 15.87 4.26 5.38
C ILE A 74 16.17 5.37 6.39
N PRO A 75 17.24 5.29 7.20
CA PRO A 75 17.47 6.23 8.30
C PRO A 75 17.50 7.71 7.88
N ALA A 76 18.13 8.02 6.74
CA ALA A 76 18.21 9.39 6.23
C ALA A 76 16.86 9.96 5.76
N VAL A 77 15.98 9.10 5.23
CA VAL A 77 14.62 9.48 4.85
C VAL A 77 13.79 9.64 6.11
N GLU A 78 13.89 8.71 7.05
CA GLU A 78 13.16 8.77 8.30
C GLU A 78 13.46 10.02 9.12
N GLU A 79 14.74 10.33 9.31
CA GLU A 79 15.17 11.51 10.08
C GLU A 79 14.70 12.81 9.42
N ARG A 80 14.60 12.84 8.09
CA ARG A 80 14.17 14.01 7.32
C ARG A 80 12.65 14.19 7.30
N TYR A 81 11.89 13.14 7.02
CA TYR A 81 10.47 13.24 6.68
C TYR A 81 9.54 12.83 7.82
N PHE A 82 9.91 11.85 8.66
CA PHE A 82 8.99 11.26 9.64
C PHE A 82 9.20 11.79 11.05
N ALA A 83 8.09 11.97 11.77
CA ALA A 83 8.07 12.25 13.19
C ALA A 83 8.06 10.92 13.97
N SER A 84 9.24 10.45 14.38
CA SER A 84 9.36 9.22 15.17
C SER A 84 9.58 9.47 16.65
N THR A 85 8.95 8.64 17.46
CA THR A 85 9.19 8.57 18.91
C THR A 85 10.17 7.43 19.20
N ARG A 86 11.24 7.74 19.93
CA ARG A 86 12.22 6.73 20.35
C ARG A 86 11.79 6.09 21.66
N VAL A 87 11.64 4.78 21.65
CA VAL A 87 11.27 3.99 22.83
C VAL A 87 12.35 2.98 23.12
N LYS A 88 12.92 3.03 24.33
CA LYS A 88 13.93 2.07 24.76
C LYS A 88 13.25 0.87 25.44
N VAL A 89 13.42 -0.32 24.87
CA VAL A 89 12.94 -1.58 25.44
C VAL A 89 14.16 -2.44 25.73
N ARG A 90 14.46 -2.62 27.03
CA ARG A 90 15.70 -3.27 27.50
C ARG A 90 16.95 -2.55 26.96
N SER A 91 17.74 -3.24 26.12
CA SER A 91 18.97 -2.72 25.50
C SER A 91 18.75 -2.14 24.09
N ALA A 92 17.58 -2.35 23.48
CA ALA A 92 17.27 -1.89 22.12
C ALA A 92 16.52 -0.55 22.14
N THR A 93 16.85 0.34 21.21
CA THR A 93 16.09 1.57 20.95
C THR A 93 15.25 1.36 19.70
N HIS A 94 13.94 1.41 19.86
CA HIS A 94 12.96 1.32 18.78
C HIS A 94 12.54 2.73 18.35
N LYS A 95 12.24 2.90 17.06
CA LYS A 95 11.60 4.10 16.53
C LYS A 95 10.16 3.75 16.18
N ILE A 96 9.20 4.50 16.71
CA ILE A 96 7.77 4.32 16.43
C ILE A 96 7.30 5.54 15.66
N ILE A 97 6.67 5.31 14.51
CA ILE A 97 6.13 6.35 13.63
C ILE A 97 4.59 6.25 13.69
N GLY A 98 3.90 7.39 13.82
CA GLY A 98 2.44 7.43 13.87
C GLY A 98 1.81 7.08 15.22
N MET A 99 2.55 7.22 16.32
CA MET A 99 2.05 6.90 17.67
C MET A 99 0.90 7.81 18.14
N HIS A 100 0.81 9.03 17.59
CA HIS A 100 -0.21 10.02 17.97
C HIS A 100 -1.05 10.44 16.75
N ALA A 101 -2.15 9.73 16.52
CA ALA A 101 -3.11 10.09 15.46
C ALA A 101 -3.71 11.51 15.65
N GLN A 102 -3.72 12.01 16.89
CA GLN A 102 -4.31 13.30 17.28
C GLN A 102 -3.33 14.50 17.23
N GLU A 103 -2.02 14.28 17.06
CA GLU A 103 -0.98 15.34 17.22
C GLU A 103 -0.26 15.73 15.91
N GLY A 104 -0.93 15.65 14.75
CA GLY A 104 -0.38 16.22 13.50
C GLY A 104 0.20 15.20 12.51
N GLY A 105 -0.11 13.91 12.66
CA GLY A 105 0.25 12.87 11.71
C GLY A 105 1.65 12.28 11.91
N CYS A 106 2.10 11.43 10.99
CA CYS A 106 3.39 10.73 11.07
C CYS A 106 4.54 11.46 10.37
N VAL A 107 4.25 12.58 9.71
CA VAL A 107 5.18 13.36 8.87
C VAL A 107 5.51 14.66 9.59
N ARG A 108 6.77 15.10 9.52
CA ARG A 108 7.20 16.37 10.12
C ARG A 108 6.54 17.55 9.39
N ASP A 109 6.34 18.65 10.12
CA ASP A 109 5.78 19.88 9.57
C ASP A 109 6.54 20.34 8.32
N GLY A 110 5.78 20.64 7.26
CA GLY A 110 6.31 21.06 5.96
C GLY A 110 7.02 19.97 5.14
N GLN A 111 7.01 18.71 5.59
CA GLN A 111 7.63 17.59 4.85
C GLN A 111 6.65 16.70 4.09
N LEU A 112 5.33 16.96 4.18
CA LEU A 112 4.31 16.18 3.48
C LEU A 112 4.44 16.25 1.95
N GLU A 113 4.44 17.45 1.37
CA GLU A 113 4.57 17.60 -0.09
C GLU A 113 5.92 17.07 -0.61
N PRO A 114 7.07 17.38 0.01
CA PRO A 114 8.35 16.77 -0.39
C PRO A 114 8.38 15.25 -0.28
N LEU A 115 7.66 14.66 0.68
CA LEU A 115 7.55 13.20 0.81
C LEU A 115 6.67 12.63 -0.30
N HIS A 116 5.55 13.28 -0.64
CA HIS A 116 4.72 12.90 -1.78
C HIS A 116 5.50 12.92 -3.09
N GLU A 117 6.25 13.99 -3.35
CA GLU A 117 7.12 14.08 -4.54
C GLU A 117 8.12 12.93 -4.59
N LEU A 118 8.81 12.64 -3.48
CA LEU A 118 9.74 11.52 -3.39
C LEU A 118 9.05 10.18 -3.67
N MET A 119 7.87 9.96 -3.08
CA MET A 119 7.09 8.74 -3.29
C MET A 119 6.67 8.59 -4.76
N TYR A 120 6.15 9.64 -5.38
CA TYR A 120 5.77 9.61 -6.78
C TYR A 120 6.99 9.36 -7.68
N CYS A 121 8.08 10.08 -7.47
CA CYS A 121 9.32 9.85 -8.22
C CYS A 121 9.80 8.41 -8.08
N ALA A 122 9.88 7.87 -6.86
CA ALA A 122 10.33 6.49 -6.63
C ALA A 122 9.42 5.46 -7.30
N LEU A 123 8.10 5.61 -7.18
CA LEU A 123 7.12 4.69 -7.74
C LEU A 123 7.12 4.73 -9.28
N PHE A 124 7.11 5.93 -9.87
CA PHE A 124 7.13 6.06 -11.33
C PHE A 124 8.48 5.64 -11.93
N SER A 125 9.59 6.03 -11.33
CA SER A 125 10.92 5.58 -11.77
C SER A 125 11.05 4.06 -11.66
N GLY A 126 10.60 3.45 -10.55
CA GLY A 126 10.62 2.00 -10.40
C GLY A 126 9.72 1.28 -11.40
N ALA A 127 8.48 1.77 -11.59
CA ALA A 127 7.54 1.17 -12.54
C ALA A 127 8.03 1.28 -14.00
N THR A 128 8.66 2.40 -14.36
CA THR A 128 9.21 2.61 -15.71
C THR A 128 10.46 1.78 -15.95
N ALA A 129 11.38 1.70 -14.99
CA ALA A 129 12.56 0.84 -15.08
C ALA A 129 12.18 -0.65 -15.21
N ASN A 130 11.22 -1.12 -14.41
CA ASN A 130 10.73 -2.49 -14.53
C ASN A 130 10.05 -2.75 -15.88
N ALA A 131 9.28 -1.79 -16.41
CA ALA A 131 8.64 -1.94 -17.71
C ALA A 131 9.62 -1.95 -18.89
N SER A 132 10.80 -1.34 -18.76
CA SER A 132 11.86 -1.43 -19.77
C SER A 132 12.59 -2.77 -19.77
N GLU A 133 12.61 -3.47 -18.65
CA GLU A 133 13.40 -4.69 -18.48
C GLU A 133 12.57 -5.98 -18.53
N PHE A 134 11.30 -5.92 -18.11
CA PHE A 134 10.44 -7.10 -17.98
C PHE A 134 9.19 -6.96 -18.81
N ASN A 135 9.02 -7.87 -19.78
CA ASN A 135 7.79 -7.97 -20.52
C ASN A 135 6.76 -8.74 -19.68
N VAL A 136 5.71 -8.05 -19.22
CA VAL A 136 4.65 -8.68 -18.39
C VAL A 136 3.97 -9.86 -19.13
N SER A 137 4.04 -9.88 -20.46
CA SER A 137 3.50 -10.97 -21.28
C SER A 137 4.43 -12.19 -21.39
N SER A 138 5.70 -12.10 -20.96
CA SER A 138 6.66 -13.20 -21.07
C SER A 138 6.67 -14.10 -19.83
N GLY A 139 5.52 -14.66 -19.46
CA GLY A 139 5.40 -15.67 -18.38
C GLY A 139 5.82 -15.18 -16.99
N GLU A 140 5.54 -16.00 -15.96
CA GLU A 140 5.90 -15.68 -14.57
C GLU A 140 7.41 -15.45 -14.44
N ALA A 141 7.80 -14.32 -13.85
CA ALA A 141 9.18 -14.01 -13.54
C ALA A 141 9.73 -15.08 -12.58
N LYS A 142 10.67 -15.89 -13.08
CA LYS A 142 11.32 -16.95 -12.32
C LYS A 142 12.49 -16.36 -11.52
N ILE A 143 12.33 -16.24 -10.21
CA ILE A 143 13.42 -15.80 -9.34
C ILE A 143 14.20 -17.04 -8.90
N ALA A 144 15.46 -17.12 -9.29
CA ALA A 144 16.38 -18.14 -8.79
C ALA A 144 16.70 -17.84 -7.32
N LEU A 145 16.34 -18.75 -6.41
CA LEU A 145 16.60 -18.59 -4.97
C LEU A 145 18.03 -19.00 -4.55
N SER A 146 18.81 -19.55 -5.48
CA SER A 146 20.17 -20.04 -5.22
C SER A 146 21.22 -19.14 -5.86
N CYS A 147 22.23 -18.75 -5.08
CA CYS A 147 23.41 -18.02 -5.53
C CYS A 147 24.62 -18.95 -5.79
N GLY A 148 24.40 -20.22 -6.17
CA GLY A 148 25.49 -21.18 -6.34
C GLY A 148 25.23 -22.26 -7.40
N ASP A 149 26.30 -22.91 -7.85
CA ASP A 149 26.39 -23.85 -8.98
C ASP A 149 25.62 -25.19 -8.81
N SER A 150 24.71 -25.28 -7.84
CA SER A 150 23.94 -26.50 -7.61
C SER A 150 22.70 -26.53 -8.51
N PRO A 151 22.52 -27.55 -9.37
CA PRO A 151 21.44 -27.62 -10.35
C PRO A 151 20.05 -27.97 -9.75
N ALA A 152 19.86 -27.82 -8.44
CA ALA A 152 18.57 -28.01 -7.80
C ALA A 152 17.72 -26.73 -7.91
N SER A 153 16.87 -26.71 -8.93
CA SER A 153 15.87 -25.69 -9.27
C SER A 153 14.88 -25.40 -8.12
N ASN A 154 15.30 -24.60 -7.14
CA ASN A 154 14.38 -23.88 -6.26
C ASN A 154 14.10 -22.52 -6.90
N THR A 155 13.22 -22.55 -7.90
CA THR A 155 12.71 -21.34 -8.52
C THR A 155 11.49 -20.90 -7.72
N TRP A 156 11.52 -19.68 -7.20
CA TRP A 156 10.31 -19.11 -6.61
C TRP A 156 9.41 -18.61 -7.73
N SER A 157 8.13 -18.96 -7.67
CA SER A 157 7.07 -18.37 -8.49
C SER A 157 6.04 -17.70 -7.60
N PHE A 158 5.51 -16.58 -8.08
CA PHE A 158 4.44 -15.87 -7.41
C PHE A 158 3.13 -16.67 -7.57
N SER A 159 2.48 -17.03 -6.46
CA SER A 159 1.17 -17.69 -6.50
C SER A 159 0.04 -16.66 -6.35
N PRO A 160 -0.88 -16.53 -7.33
CA PRO A 160 -2.02 -15.63 -7.25
C PRO A 160 -2.97 -15.91 -6.06
N ALA A 161 -2.90 -17.10 -5.46
CA ALA A 161 -3.75 -17.49 -4.33
C ALA A 161 -3.44 -16.72 -3.02
N THR A 162 -2.25 -16.12 -2.90
CA THR A 162 -1.82 -15.37 -1.70
C THR A 162 -2.30 -13.90 -1.66
N ARG A 163 -3.12 -13.49 -2.64
CA ARG A 163 -3.47 -12.09 -2.92
C ARG A 163 -4.35 -11.41 -1.85
N PHE A 164 -5.03 -12.17 -0.97
CA PHE A 164 -6.08 -11.62 -0.08
C PHE A 164 -5.72 -11.53 1.41
N ASP A 165 -4.67 -12.22 1.88
CA ASP A 165 -4.40 -12.30 3.33
C ASP A 165 -3.92 -10.94 3.91
N LEU A 166 -3.21 -10.14 3.11
CA LEU A 166 -2.63 -8.86 3.54
C LEU A 166 -3.66 -7.75 3.82
N LEU A 167 -4.78 -7.71 3.09
CA LEU A 167 -5.83 -6.72 3.32
C LEU A 167 -6.60 -7.01 4.61
N HIS A 168 -6.82 -8.29 4.91
CA HIS A 168 -7.50 -8.68 6.14
C HIS A 168 -6.65 -8.35 7.38
N GLU A 169 -5.33 -8.52 7.29
CA GLU A 169 -4.39 -8.22 8.38
C GLU A 169 -4.24 -6.70 8.65
N LEU A 170 -4.33 -5.86 7.60
CA LEU A 170 -4.31 -4.41 7.73
C LEU A 170 -5.63 -3.82 8.23
N LEU A 171 -6.75 -4.53 8.03
CA LEU A 171 -8.09 -4.09 8.38
C LEU A 171 -8.61 -4.67 9.71
N THR A 172 -7.90 -5.60 10.35
CA THR A 172 -8.18 -6.06 11.73
C THR A 172 -7.50 -5.18 12.76
#